data_AF-A0A2J7QNK0-F1
#
_entry.id   AF-A0A2J7QNK0-F1
#
_cell.length_a   1.000
_cell.length_b   1.000
_cell.length_c   1.000
_cell.angle_alpha   90.00
_cell.angle_beta   90.00
_cell.angle_gamma   90.00
#
_symmetry.space_group_name_H-M   'P 1'
#
loop_
_entity.id
_entity.type
_entity.pdbx_description
1 polymer ?
#
loop_
_entity_poly.entity_id
_entity_poly.type
_entity_poly.pdbx_seq_one_letter_code
_entity_poly.pdbx_strand_id
1 'polypeptide(L)'
;MYCCRLRLKQNKYPVIFLTQGVTKKYPAYRDPRTQTMSMAVNYAISAGILGINAHTEDILRDTTQVKMVMDAGLIIFCWGDDNNNPATIKHLKQLGIHGVIYDKIDKYSSKEVKESIFLVEAREMQNQLLKAAEELEDASQSPLPSISLPPTSEFELDDLENTQKRLSATSVLSS
;
A
#
# COMPACT_ATOMS: atom_id res chain seq x y z
N MET A 1 11.41 -9.59 18.65
CA MET A 1 12.26 -10.15 17.57
C MET A 1 11.52 -11.16 16.67
N TYR A 2 10.44 -11.81 17.10
CA TYR A 2 9.74 -12.83 16.29
C TYR A 2 9.04 -12.29 15.02
N CYS A 3 8.43 -11.10 15.09
CA CYS A 3 7.68 -10.51 13.97
C CYS A 3 8.57 -10.15 12.75
N CYS A 4 9.74 -9.51 12.95
CA CYS A 4 10.68 -9.24 11.84
C CYS A 4 11.13 -10.52 11.14
N ARG A 5 11.39 -11.59 11.91
CA ARG A 5 11.84 -12.86 11.34
C ARG A 5 10.76 -13.51 10.48
N LEU A 6 9.48 -13.38 10.84
CA LEU A 6 8.36 -13.85 10.01
C LEU A 6 8.25 -13.05 8.71
N ARG A 7 8.32 -11.71 8.79
CA ARG A 7 8.26 -10.84 7.60
C ARG A 7 9.38 -11.15 6.60
N LEU A 8 10.60 -11.37 7.09
CA LEU A 8 11.76 -11.68 6.25
C LEU A 8 11.71 -13.10 5.66
N LYS A 9 11.03 -14.04 6.31
CA LYS A 9 10.98 -15.45 5.87
C LYS A 9 9.81 -15.74 4.93
N GLN A 10 8.72 -14.97 5.00
CA GLN A 10 7.56 -15.11 4.12
C GLN A 10 6.93 -13.72 3.85
N ASN A 11 7.20 -13.14 2.67
CA ASN A 11 6.59 -11.86 2.25
C ASN A 11 5.14 -12.01 1.72
N LYS A 12 4.63 -13.24 1.64
CA LYS A 12 3.30 -13.53 1.07
C LYS A 12 2.14 -13.06 1.95
N TYR A 13 2.33 -13.03 3.27
CA TYR A 13 1.26 -12.70 4.20
C TYR A 13 1.56 -11.39 4.94
N PRO A 14 0.56 -10.51 5.09
CA PRO A 14 0.73 -9.27 5.82
C PRO A 14 0.97 -9.57 7.31
N VAL A 15 1.90 -8.84 7.90
CA VAL A 15 2.21 -8.95 9.33
C VAL A 15 1.80 -7.66 10.01
N ILE A 16 1.14 -7.77 11.15
CA ILE A 16 0.69 -6.65 12.00
C ILE A 16 1.36 -6.78 13.36
N PHE A 17 1.85 -5.67 13.90
CA PHE A 17 2.52 -5.64 15.20
C PHE A 17 1.54 -5.44 16.35
N LEU A 18 1.48 -6.40 17.27
CA LEU A 18 0.64 -6.30 18.46
C LEU A 18 1.29 -5.35 19.48
N THR A 19 0.56 -4.32 19.86
CA THR A 19 0.95 -3.37 20.91
C THR A 19 -0.14 -3.30 21.98
N GLN A 20 0.29 -3.19 23.23
CA GLN A 20 -0.62 -3.04 24.35
C GLN A 20 -0.88 -1.56 24.65
N GLY A 21 0.09 -0.70 24.33
CA GLY A 21 0.00 0.71 24.67
C GLY A 21 -0.01 0.94 26.18
N VAL A 22 -0.45 2.12 26.58
CA VAL A 22 -0.51 2.49 27.99
C VAL A 22 -1.89 2.05 28.54
N THR A 23 -1.89 1.02 29.38
CA THR A 23 -3.11 0.47 30.01
C THR A 23 -2.83 0.17 31.47
N LYS A 24 -3.90 0.22 32.29
CA LYS A 24 -3.87 -0.26 33.68
C LYS A 24 -4.47 -1.66 33.84
N LYS A 25 -5.17 -2.19 32.83
CA LYS A 25 -5.86 -3.48 32.89
C LYS A 25 -4.89 -4.66 32.92
N TYR A 26 -3.71 -4.49 32.34
CA TYR A 26 -2.74 -5.58 32.20
C TYR A 26 -1.33 -5.12 32.57
N PRO A 27 -0.49 -6.04 33.09
CA PRO A 27 0.92 -5.75 33.29
C PRO A 27 1.61 -5.51 31.94
N ALA A 28 2.48 -4.49 31.89
CA ALA A 28 3.23 -4.15 30.69
C ALA A 28 4.04 -5.34 30.18
N TYR A 29 4.04 -5.55 28.87
CA TYR A 29 4.90 -6.54 28.24
C TYR A 29 6.39 -6.23 28.46
N ARG A 30 7.21 -7.29 28.43
CA ARG A 30 8.67 -7.19 28.55
C ARG A 30 9.32 -6.46 27.38
N ASP A 31 8.66 -6.38 26.23
CA ASP A 31 9.16 -5.65 25.07
C ASP A 31 8.79 -4.16 25.20
N PRO A 32 9.77 -3.24 25.34
CA PRO A 32 9.47 -1.82 25.49
C PRO A 32 8.77 -1.25 24.25
N ARG A 33 8.93 -1.85 23.07
CA ARG A 33 8.32 -1.38 21.82
C ARG A 33 6.80 -1.48 21.80
N THR A 34 6.21 -2.28 22.70
CA THR A 34 4.75 -2.47 22.78
C THR A 34 4.10 -1.61 23.87
N GLN A 35 4.88 -0.80 24.59
CA GLN A 35 4.40 -0.06 25.76
C GLN A 35 3.69 1.25 25.40
N THR A 36 3.99 1.84 24.25
CA THR A 36 3.33 3.07 23.79
C THR A 36 3.01 2.98 22.31
N MET A 37 2.00 3.73 21.87
CA MET A 37 1.60 3.76 20.47
C MET A 37 2.73 4.28 19.58
N SER A 38 3.39 5.38 19.96
CA SER A 38 4.46 5.98 19.18
C SER A 38 5.65 5.03 18.97
N MET A 39 6.02 4.25 19.99
CA MET A 39 7.07 3.23 19.85
C MET A 39 6.66 2.11 18.91
N ALA A 40 5.40 1.68 18.97
CA ALA A 40 4.87 0.65 18.07
C ALA A 40 4.84 1.13 16.61
N VAL A 41 4.45 2.38 16.36
CA VAL A 41 4.48 3.01 15.03
C VAL A 41 5.90 3.08 14.50
N ASN A 42 6.83 3.65 15.27
CA ASN A 42 8.24 3.76 14.87
C ASN A 42 8.84 2.38 14.54
N TYR A 43 8.52 1.38 15.36
CA TYR A 43 8.96 0.02 15.10
C TYR A 43 8.34 -0.55 13.82
N ALA A 44 7.03 -0.41 13.61
CA ALA A 44 6.35 -0.91 12.43
C ALA A 44 6.93 -0.34 11.13
N ILE A 45 7.19 0.98 11.10
CA ILE A 45 7.85 1.66 9.97
C ILE A 45 9.25 1.09 9.75
N SER A 46 10.09 1.10 10.80
CA SER A 46 11.49 0.66 10.69
C SER A 46 11.64 -0.82 10.30
N ALA A 47 10.67 -1.66 10.67
CA ALA A 47 10.67 -3.08 10.40
C ALA A 47 9.92 -3.47 9.10
N GLY A 48 9.32 -2.52 8.38
CA GLY A 48 8.53 -2.78 7.17
C GLY A 48 7.32 -3.68 7.44
N ILE A 49 6.68 -3.48 8.60
CA ILE A 49 5.46 -4.19 9.03
C ILE A 49 4.25 -3.39 8.54
N LEU A 50 3.20 -4.08 8.08
CA LEU A 50 2.05 -3.43 7.42
C LEU A 50 1.29 -2.48 8.35
N GLY A 51 1.23 -2.80 9.64
CA GLY A 51 0.58 -1.93 10.61
C GLY A 51 0.61 -2.47 12.01
N ILE A 52 -0.28 -1.95 12.85
CA ILE A 52 -0.32 -2.22 14.28
C ILE A 52 -1.70 -2.71 14.74
N ASN A 53 -1.69 -3.51 15.80
CA ASN A 53 -2.88 -3.97 16.48
C ASN A 53 -2.81 -3.50 17.93
N ALA A 54 -3.62 -2.50 18.28
CA ALA A 54 -3.55 -1.76 19.52
C ALA A 54 -4.67 -2.14 20.51
N HIS A 55 -4.41 -1.99 21.80
CA HIS A 55 -5.45 -2.20 22.79
C HIS A 55 -6.46 -1.05 22.77
N THR A 56 -7.75 -1.38 22.80
CA THR A 56 -8.85 -0.39 22.67
C THR A 56 -8.82 0.68 23.76
N GLU A 57 -8.44 0.33 24.99
CA GLU A 57 -8.34 1.31 26.09
C GLU A 57 -7.34 2.44 25.78
N ASP A 58 -6.22 2.12 25.11
CA ASP A 58 -5.19 3.11 24.78
C ASP A 58 -5.72 4.10 23.74
N ILE A 59 -6.47 3.59 22.76
CA ILE A 59 -7.15 4.36 21.72
C ILE A 59 -8.27 5.23 22.29
N LEU A 60 -9.07 4.68 23.22
CA LEU A 60 -10.16 5.42 23.85
C LEU A 60 -9.64 6.50 24.82
N ARG A 61 -8.46 6.31 25.41
CA ARG A 61 -7.80 7.35 26.20
C ARG A 61 -7.41 8.54 25.33
N ASP A 62 -6.87 8.26 24.15
CA ASP A 62 -6.37 9.30 23.26
C ASP A 62 -6.60 8.91 21.79
N THR A 63 -7.70 9.43 21.25
CA THR A 63 -8.13 9.15 19.87
C THR A 63 -7.21 9.78 18.82
N THR A 64 -6.36 10.74 19.20
CA THR A 64 -5.37 11.35 18.27
C THR A 64 -4.33 10.34 17.81
N GLN A 65 -4.13 9.27 18.58
CA GLN A 65 -3.25 8.16 18.22
C GLN A 65 -3.69 7.43 16.96
N VAL A 66 -5.00 7.33 16.71
CA VAL A 66 -5.50 6.75 15.46
C VAL A 66 -4.99 7.57 14.29
N LYS A 67 -5.16 8.90 14.36
CA LYS A 67 -4.68 9.82 13.33
C LYS A 67 -3.16 9.71 13.13
N MET A 68 -2.37 9.62 14.21
CA MET A 68 -0.91 9.42 14.12
C MET A 68 -0.54 8.18 13.30
N VAL A 69 -1.25 7.08 13.48
CA VAL A 69 -0.97 5.81 12.80
C VAL A 69 -1.41 5.87 11.33
N MET A 70 -2.55 6.49 11.06
CA MET A 70 -3.06 6.72 9.71
C MET A 70 -2.14 7.66 8.91
N ASP A 71 -1.69 8.76 9.52
CA ASP A 71 -0.76 9.72 8.91
C ASP A 71 0.60 9.07 8.59
N ALA A 72 0.98 8.04 9.35
CA ALA A 72 2.17 7.22 9.09
C ALA A 72 1.99 6.19 7.96
N GLY A 73 0.80 6.09 7.35
CA GLY A 73 0.49 5.13 6.29
C GLY A 73 0.37 3.69 6.77
N LEU A 74 0.13 3.46 8.06
CA LEU A 74 0.00 2.13 8.64
C LEU A 74 -1.47 1.75 8.82
N ILE A 75 -1.76 0.46 8.68
CA ILE A 75 -3.07 -0.05 9.08
C ILE A 75 -3.16 -0.14 10.61
N ILE A 76 -4.36 0.10 11.14
CA ILE A 76 -4.63 0.04 12.59
C ILE A 76 -5.82 -0.85 12.85
N PHE A 77 -5.59 -1.92 13.60
CA PHE A 77 -6.62 -2.74 14.21
C PHE A 77 -6.66 -2.51 15.72
N CYS A 78 -7.79 -2.81 16.34
CA CYS A 78 -7.92 -2.74 17.79
C CYS A 78 -8.51 -4.02 18.38
N TRP A 79 -8.08 -4.34 19.60
CA TRP A 79 -8.56 -5.48 20.38
C TRP A 79 -8.75 -5.07 21.85
N GLY A 80 -9.63 -5.77 22.57
CA GLY A 80 -9.80 -5.57 24.00
C GLY A 80 -11.25 -5.72 24.44
N ASP A 81 -11.45 -5.79 25.75
CA ASP A 81 -12.77 -6.05 26.34
C ASP A 81 -13.80 -4.95 26.03
N ASP A 82 -13.33 -3.72 25.84
CA ASP A 82 -14.18 -2.57 25.52
C ASP A 82 -14.85 -2.70 24.13
N ASN A 83 -14.34 -3.60 23.28
CA ASN A 83 -14.94 -3.92 21.98
C ASN A 83 -16.18 -4.80 22.09
N ASN A 84 -16.60 -5.22 23.30
CA ASN A 84 -17.83 -5.98 23.49
C ASN A 84 -19.09 -5.11 23.64
N ASN A 85 -18.96 -3.78 23.53
CA ASN A 85 -20.07 -2.84 23.54
C ASN A 85 -20.34 -2.27 22.13
N PRO A 86 -21.56 -2.41 21.58
CA PRO A 86 -21.88 -1.90 20.24
C PRO A 86 -21.70 -0.39 20.09
N ALA A 87 -21.86 0.39 21.17
CA ALA A 87 -21.61 1.82 21.15
C ALA A 87 -20.11 2.12 20.92
N THR A 88 -19.23 1.39 21.61
CA THR A 88 -17.77 1.50 21.44
C THR A 88 -17.35 1.09 20.04
N ILE A 89 -17.85 -0.05 19.52
CA ILE A 89 -17.56 -0.50 18.16
C ILE A 89 -17.97 0.57 17.13
N LYS A 90 -19.17 1.17 17.30
CA LYS A 90 -19.64 2.24 16.41
C LYS A 90 -18.74 3.46 16.48
N HIS A 91 -18.32 3.86 17.68
CA HIS A 91 -17.41 4.97 17.88
C HIS A 91 -16.04 4.72 17.23
N LEU A 92 -15.44 3.55 17.43
CA LEU A 92 -14.16 3.16 16.81
C LEU A 92 -14.22 3.14 15.28
N LYS A 93 -15.35 2.70 14.71
CA LYS A 93 -15.59 2.78 13.26
C LYS A 93 -15.70 4.22 12.76
N GLN A 94 -16.34 5.11 13.52
CA GLN A 94 -16.43 6.54 13.19
C GLN A 94 -15.08 7.25 13.27
N LEU A 95 -14.18 6.79 14.15
CA LEU A 95 -12.80 7.29 14.24
C LEU A 95 -11.92 6.89 13.04
N GLY A 96 -12.39 6.01 12.15
CA GLY A 96 -11.65 5.59 10.96
C GLY A 96 -10.68 4.43 11.19
N ILE A 97 -10.86 3.64 12.25
CA ILE A 97 -10.05 2.44 12.47
C ILE A 97 -10.40 1.38 11.42
N HIS A 98 -9.37 0.78 10.83
CA HIS A 98 -9.52 -0.20 9.74
C HIS A 98 -10.16 -1.52 10.19
N GLY A 99 -9.98 -1.91 11.45
CA GLY A 99 -10.51 -3.16 11.97
C GLY A 99 -10.72 -3.16 13.48
N VAL A 100 -11.82 -3.75 13.92
CA VAL A 100 -12.15 -3.96 15.33
C VAL A 100 -12.27 -5.46 15.57
N ILE A 101 -11.48 -6.01 16.49
CA ILE A 101 -11.50 -7.40 16.90
C ILE A 101 -12.37 -7.51 18.15
N TYR A 102 -13.46 -8.28 18.07
CA TYR A 102 -14.42 -8.44 19.14
C TYR A 102 -15.04 -9.84 19.14
N ASP A 103 -15.52 -10.27 20.30
CA ASP A 103 -16.23 -11.54 20.45
C ASP A 103 -17.70 -11.42 20.06
N LYS A 104 -18.36 -12.55 19.82
CA LYS A 104 -19.81 -12.62 19.51
C LYS A 104 -20.18 -11.81 18.25
N ILE A 105 -19.49 -12.13 17.16
CA ILE A 105 -19.72 -11.50 15.86
C ILE A 105 -21.18 -11.60 15.38
N ASP A 106 -21.88 -12.66 15.79
CA ASP A 106 -23.30 -12.92 15.54
C ASP A 106 -24.22 -11.84 16.12
N LYS A 107 -23.87 -11.27 17.28
CA LYS A 107 -24.72 -10.29 17.97
C LYS A 107 -24.51 -8.86 17.50
N TYR A 108 -23.28 -8.52 17.09
CA TYR A 108 -22.90 -7.15 16.80
C TYR A 108 -22.63 -6.88 15.31
N SER A 109 -22.53 -7.91 14.48
CA SER A 109 -22.44 -7.75 13.02
C SER A 109 -23.85 -7.67 12.43
N SER A 110 -24.32 -6.46 12.16
CA SER A 110 -25.59 -6.21 11.44
C SER A 110 -25.48 -6.34 9.92
N LYS A 111 -24.27 -6.57 9.37
CA LYS A 111 -24.05 -6.71 7.92
C LYS A 111 -23.96 -8.17 7.50
N GLU A 112 -24.75 -8.52 6.48
CA GLU A 112 -24.67 -9.81 5.78
C GLU A 112 -23.40 -9.91 4.92
N VAL A 113 -22.89 -8.79 4.41
CA VAL A 113 -21.66 -8.72 3.61
C VAL A 113 -20.52 -8.11 4.45
N LYS A 114 -19.47 -8.89 4.67
CA LYS A 114 -18.24 -8.48 5.36
C LYS A 114 -17.13 -8.30 4.34
N GLU A 115 -16.95 -7.08 3.85
CA GLU A 115 -15.85 -6.76 2.96
C GLU A 115 -14.57 -6.51 3.78
N SER A 116 -13.48 -7.18 3.39
CA SER A 116 -12.18 -7.00 4.03
C SER A 116 -11.49 -5.77 3.45
N ILE A 117 -10.91 -4.92 4.29
CA ILE A 117 -10.19 -3.71 3.86
C ILE A 117 -9.17 -3.99 2.76
N PHE A 118 -8.45 -5.12 2.84
CA PHE A 118 -7.45 -5.51 1.84
C PHE A 118 -8.04 -5.87 0.46
N LEU A 119 -9.28 -6.37 0.42
CA LEU A 119 -9.97 -6.67 -0.83
C LEU A 119 -10.59 -5.40 -1.43
N VAL A 120 -11.06 -4.49 -0.58
CA VAL A 120 -11.63 -3.20 -1.00
C VAL A 120 -10.56 -2.34 -1.67
N GLU A 121 -9.39 -2.17 -1.02
CA GLU A 121 -8.29 -1.38 -1.56
C GLU A 121 -7.77 -1.96 -2.89
N ALA A 122 -7.60 -3.28 -2.98
CA ALA A 122 -7.18 -3.94 -4.22
C ALA A 122 -8.21 -3.73 -5.35
N ARG A 123 -9.51 -3.81 -5.05
CA ARG A 123 -10.59 -3.57 -6.01
C ARG A 123 -10.64 -2.10 -6.45
N GLU A 124 -10.47 -1.18 -5.53
CA GLU A 124 -10.42 0.26 -5.83
C GLU A 124 -9.23 0.59 -6.72
N MET A 125 -8.05 0.04 -6.42
CA MET A 125 -6.86 0.21 -7.24
C MET A 125 -7.05 -0.41 -8.64
N GLN A 126 -7.63 -1.61 -8.74
CA GLN A 126 -7.98 -2.20 -10.04
C GLN A 126 -8.95 -1.32 -10.81
N ASN A 127 -10.02 -0.82 -10.18
CA ASN A 127 -10.99 0.06 -10.83
C ASN A 127 -10.35 1.38 -11.30
N GLN A 128 -9.42 1.96 -10.53
CA GLN A 128 -8.68 3.15 -10.95
C GLN A 128 -7.79 2.88 -12.16
N LEU A 129 -7.10 1.75 -12.19
CA LEU A 129 -6.29 1.34 -13.33
C LEU A 129 -7.14 1.08 -14.58
N LEU A 130 -8.29 0.42 -14.44
CA LEU A 130 -9.22 0.23 -15.56
C LEU A 130 -9.75 1.56 -16.10
N LYS A 131 -10.17 2.48 -15.23
CA LYS A 131 -10.63 3.82 -15.65
C LYS A 131 -9.54 4.61 -16.37
N ALA A 132 -8.32 4.59 -15.84
CA ALA A 132 -7.19 5.27 -16.48
C ALA A 132 -6.86 4.66 -17.86
N ALA A 133 -7.04 3.35 -18.03
CA ALA A 133 -6.86 2.70 -19.32
C ALA A 133 -7.98 3.07 -20.32
N GLU A 134 -9.24 3.12 -19.87
CA GLU A 134 -10.38 3.57 -20.68
C GLU A 134 -10.22 5.03 -21.15
N GLU A 135 -9.74 5.92 -20.27
CA GLU A 135 -9.47 7.33 -20.61
C GLU A 135 -8.35 7.50 -21.67
N LEU A 136 -7.35 6.61 -21.68
CA LEU A 136 -6.30 6.58 -22.71
C LEU A 136 -6.83 6.07 -24.07
N GLU A 137 -7.79 5.14 -24.06
CA GLU A 137 -8.46 4.68 -25.27
C GLU A 137 -9.38 5.76 -25.86
N ASP A 138 -10.06 6.55 -25.03
CA ASP A 138 -10.95 7.63 -25.48
C ASP A 138 -10.17 8.85 -26.03
N ALA A 139 -8.99 9.14 -25.47
CA ALA A 139 -8.08 10.16 -26.00
C ALA A 139 -7.48 9.80 -27.38
N SER A 140 -7.53 8.52 -27.75
CA SER A 140 -7.06 8.01 -29.05
C SER A 140 -8.11 8.12 -30.17
N GLN A 141 -9.33 8.58 -29.87
CA GLN A 141 -10.44 8.74 -30.84
C GLN A 141 -10.64 10.19 -31.33
N SER A 142 -9.63 11.06 -31.22
CA SER A 142 -9.66 12.31 -31.99
C SER A 142 -9.32 12.03 -33.47
N PRO A 143 -10.15 12.44 -34.45
CA PRO A 143 -9.90 12.12 -35.85
C PRO A 143 -8.65 12.86 -36.33
N LEU A 144 -7.64 12.09 -36.73
CA LEU A 144 -6.44 12.63 -37.38
C LEU A 144 -6.86 13.40 -38.64
N PRO A 145 -6.40 14.65 -38.85
CA PRO A 145 -6.65 15.35 -40.10
C PRO A 145 -5.93 14.62 -41.24
N SER A 146 -6.68 14.27 -42.28
CA SER A 146 -6.18 13.61 -43.48
C SER A 146 -5.18 14.49 -44.21
N ILE A 147 -3.88 14.22 -44.05
CA ILE A 147 -2.83 14.82 -44.88
C ILE A 147 -2.77 14.01 -46.18
N SER A 148 -3.08 14.67 -47.31
CA SER A 148 -2.91 14.11 -48.65
C SER A 148 -1.42 13.93 -48.97
N LEU A 149 -1.00 12.71 -49.29
CA LEU A 149 0.35 12.39 -49.77
C LEU A 149 0.53 12.88 -51.22
N PRO A 150 1.62 13.61 -51.54
CA PRO A 150 2.07 13.79 -52.92
C PRO A 150 2.81 12.53 -53.43
N PRO A 151 2.92 12.32 -54.75
CA PRO A 151 3.33 11.04 -55.33
C PRO A 151 4.83 10.78 -55.13
N THR A 152 5.15 9.51 -54.90
CA THR A 152 6.49 8.94 -54.78
C THR A 152 7.33 9.22 -56.01
N SER A 153 8.49 9.87 -55.83
CA SER A 153 9.62 9.80 -56.73
C SER A 153 10.76 9.08 -56.01
N GLU A 154 11.32 8.08 -56.69
CA GLU A 154 12.46 7.28 -56.25
C GLU A 154 13.65 8.17 -55.90
N PHE A 155 14.24 7.95 -54.72
CA PHE A 155 15.55 8.47 -54.39
C PHE A 155 16.41 7.30 -53.92
N GLU A 156 17.34 6.92 -54.80
CA GLU A 156 18.43 5.97 -54.58
C GLU A 156 19.27 6.38 -53.37
N LEU A 157 19.69 5.40 -52.57
CA LEU A 157 20.77 5.57 -51.60
C LEU A 157 21.76 4.41 -51.75
N ASP A 158 22.60 4.60 -52.77
CA ASP A 158 23.88 3.95 -53.05
C ASP A 158 24.98 4.36 -52.03
N ASP A 159 24.60 4.91 -50.88
CA ASP A 159 25.49 5.59 -49.93
C ASP A 159 25.96 4.72 -48.75
N LEU A 160 25.49 3.48 -48.62
CA LEU A 160 26.01 2.57 -47.58
C LEU A 160 27.32 1.88 -47.98
N GLU A 161 27.57 1.65 -49.28
CA GLU A 161 28.73 0.85 -49.71
C GLU A 161 30.03 1.69 -49.79
N ASN A 162 29.92 2.99 -50.04
CA ASN A 162 31.08 3.90 -50.08
C ASN A 162 31.56 4.31 -48.68
N THR A 163 30.70 4.24 -47.67
CA THR A 163 31.05 4.59 -46.29
C THR A 163 31.84 3.46 -45.61
N GLN A 164 31.57 2.19 -45.96
CA GLN A 164 32.32 1.03 -45.45
C GLN A 164 33.71 0.86 -46.09
N LYS A 165 33.92 1.29 -47.35
CA LYS A 165 35.24 1.22 -47.99
C LYS A 165 36.26 2.25 -47.49
N ARG A 166 35.84 3.34 -46.84
CA ARG A 166 36.76 4.37 -46.31
C ARG A 166 37.31 4.09 -44.90
N LEU A 167 36.69 3.18 -44.15
CA LEU A 167 37.09 2.89 -42.76
C LEU A 167 38.13 1.75 -42.64
N SER A 168 38.35 0.96 -43.70
CA SER A 168 39.31 -0.17 -43.70
C SER A 168 40.71 0.17 -44.23
N ALA A 169 40.97 1.43 -44.62
CA ALA A 169 42.25 1.83 -45.25
C ALA A 169 43.17 2.72 -44.40
N THR A 170 42.90 2.91 -43.09
CA THR A 170 43.69 3.85 -42.26
C THR A 170 44.22 3.25 -40.94
N SER A 171 44.80 2.03 -40.97
CA SER A 171 45.56 1.51 -39.81
C SER A 171 46.97 0.98 -40.12
N VAL A 172 47.57 1.41 -41.23
CA VAL A 172 49.00 1.18 -41.48
C VAL A 172 49.64 2.45 -42.02
N LEU A 173 50.24 3.26 -41.14
CA LEU A 173 51.49 4.02 -41.34
C LEU A 173 51.73 5.04 -40.19
N SER A 174 52.98 5.04 -39.71
CA SER A 174 53.62 5.86 -38.67
C SER A 174 53.33 5.45 -37.22
N SER A 175 54.30 5.22 -36.34
CA SER A 175 55.77 5.18 -36.39
C SER A 175 56.24 4.50 -35.10
#